data_AF-A0A357UYZ9-F1
#
_entry.id   AF-A0A357UYZ9-F1
#
_cell.length_a   1.000
_cell.length_b   1.000
_cell.length_c   1.000
_cell.angle_alpha   90.00
_cell.angle_beta   90.00
_cell.angle_gamma   90.00
#
_symmetry.space_group_name_H-M   'P 1'
#
loop_
_entity.id
_entity.type
_entity.pdbx_description
1 polymer ?
#
loop_
_entity_poly.entity_id
_entity_poly.type
_entity_poly.pdbx_seq_one_letter_code
_entity_poly.pdbx_strand_id
1 'polypeptide(L)' 'TIQIADNPGRHEPGTGEINYPHFFAHLDAIGYKGWVGCEYIPATTTVEGLGWLRAAEASSKAA' A
#
# COMPACT_ATOMS: atom_id res chain seq x y z
N THR A 1 -11.57 -0.59 -10.09
CA THR A 1 -10.57 -1.10 -9.14
C THR A 1 -9.50 -0.04 -8.98
N ILE A 2 -8.93 0.13 -7.79
CA ILE A 2 -7.77 1.01 -7.61
C ILE A 2 -6.50 0.16 -7.66
N GLN A 3 -5.43 0.65 -8.26
CA GLN A 3 -4.13 -0.03 -8.33
C GLN A 3 -3.04 0.91 -7.82
N ILE A 4 -2.05 0.36 -7.10
CA ILE A 4 -1.01 1.13 -6.43
C ILE A 4 0.40 0.62 -6.76
N ALA A 5 1.32 1.57 -6.86
CA ALA A 5 2.77 1.41 -6.90
C ALA A 5 3.41 2.73 -6.48
N ASP A 6 4.55 2.70 -5.81
CA ASP A 6 5.17 3.93 -5.29
C ASP A 6 5.87 4.74 -6.39
N ASN A 7 5.90 6.07 -6.28
CA ASN A 7 6.53 6.97 -7.24
C ASN A 7 7.90 7.43 -6.73
N PRO A 8 8.96 7.50 -7.56
CA PRO A 8 8.99 7.29 -9.03
C PRO A 8 9.37 5.88 -9.49
N GLY A 9 9.86 5.01 -8.61
CA GLY A 9 10.44 3.72 -8.99
C GLY A 9 9.43 2.64 -9.38
N ARG A 10 8.14 2.84 -9.08
CA ARG A 10 7.07 1.85 -9.23
C ARG A 10 7.31 0.61 -8.37
N HIS A 11 7.88 0.79 -7.18
CA HIS A 11 8.17 -0.25 -6.21
C HIS A 11 7.08 -0.34 -5.12
N GLU A 12 7.35 -1.11 -4.06
CA GLU A 12 6.47 -1.28 -2.92
C GLU A 12 6.05 0.07 -2.29
N PRO A 13 4.81 0.19 -1.78
CA PRO A 13 4.41 1.29 -0.90
C PRO A 13 5.43 1.56 0.22
N GLY A 14 5.93 2.80 0.30
CA GLY A 14 6.93 3.24 1.29
C GLY A 14 8.37 3.31 0.75
N THR A 15 8.59 3.07 -0.54
CA THR A 15 9.91 3.17 -1.20
C THR A 15 10.11 4.52 -1.89
N GLY A 16 9.06 5.33 -2.01
CA GLY A 16 9.04 6.59 -2.74
C GLY A 16 8.38 7.71 -1.95
N GLU A 17 7.71 8.61 -2.67
CA GLU A 17 7.18 9.85 -2.11
C GLU A 17 5.70 9.79 -1.72
N ILE A 18 4.99 8.70 -2.04
CA ILE A 18 3.55 8.60 -1.78
C ILE A 18 3.29 8.20 -0.32
N ASN A 19 2.53 9.03 0.40
CA ASN A 19 2.07 8.72 1.75
C ASN A 19 0.90 7.73 1.74
N TYR A 20 1.22 6.44 1.61
CA TYR A 20 0.23 5.36 1.59
C TYR A 20 -0.61 5.20 2.87
N PRO A 21 -0.07 5.38 4.10
CA PRO A 21 -0.90 5.39 5.31
C PRO A 21 -2.05 6.41 5.25
N HIS A 22 -1.78 7.63 4.80
CA HIS A 22 -2.83 8.64 4.63
C HIS A 22 -3.83 8.24 3.53
N PHE A 23 -3.33 7.71 2.41
CA PHE A 23 -4.17 7.23 1.31
C PHE A 23 -5.16 6.14 1.77
N PHE A 24 -4.69 5.12 2.51
CA PHE A 24 -5.58 4.07 3.01
C PHE A 24 -6.61 4.60 4.00
N ALA A 25 -6.19 5.46 4.95
CA ALA A 25 -7.10 6.10 5.88
C ALA A 25 -8.16 6.97 5.17
N HIS A 26 -7.79 7.62 4.06
CA HIS A 26 -8.72 8.38 3.24
C HIS A 26 -9.74 7.47 2.53
N LEU A 27 -9.30 6.35 1.96
CA LEU A 27 -10.21 5.36 1.35
C LEU A 27 -11.24 4.83 2.36
N ASP A 28 -10.81 4.57 3.60
CA ASP A 28 -11.71 4.18 4.69
C ASP A 28 -12.70 5.29 5.03
N ALA A 29 -12.22 6.54 5.16
CA ALA A 29 -13.04 7.70 5.49
C ALA A 29 -14.13 8.00 4.45
N ILE A 30 -13.84 7.79 3.16
CA ILE A 30 -14.83 7.95 2.08
C ILE A 30 -15.70 6.69 1.87
N GLY A 31 -15.48 5.64 2.66
CA GLY A 31 -16.26 4.41 2.63
C GLY A 31 -16.02 3.57 1.37
N TYR A 32 -14.84 3.63 0.75
CA TYR A 32 -14.52 2.79 -0.39
C TYR A 32 -14.55 1.30 -0.01
N LYS A 33 -15.33 0.50 -0.74
CA LYS A 33 -15.50 -0.96 -0.48
C LYS A 33 -14.92 -1.84 -1.59
N GLY A 34 -14.26 -1.25 -2.57
CA GLY A 34 -13.62 -2.00 -3.66
C GLY A 34 -12.24 -2.53 -3.27
N TRP A 35 -11.62 -3.26 -4.20
CA TRP A 35 -10.27 -3.78 -4.03
C TRP A 35 -9.19 -2.76 -4.41
N VAL A 36 -8.09 -2.79 -3.65
CA VAL A 36 -6.82 -2.12 -4.00
C VAL A 36 -5.82 -3.18 -4.48
N GLY A 37 -5.51 -3.15 -5.77
CA GLY A 37 -4.52 -4.04 -6.39
C GLY A 37 -3.10 -3.52 -6.20
N CYS A 38 -2.17 -4.41 -5.87
CA CYS A 38 -0.77 -4.09 -5.66
C CYS A 38 0.03 -4.36 -6.95
N GLU A 39 0.07 -3.41 -7.88
CA GLU A 39 0.70 -3.57 -9.20
C GLU A 39 2.02 -2.79 -9.28
N TYR A 40 3.02 -3.29 -8.56
CA TYR A 40 4.37 -2.73 -8.53
C TYR A 40 5.43 -3.75 -8.95
N ILE A 41 6.63 -3.27 -9.23
CA ILE A 41 7.83 -4.06 -9.48
C ILE A 41 8.56 -4.20 -8.14
N PRO A 42 8.67 -5.40 -7.55
CA PRO A 42 9.38 -5.55 -6.29
C PRO A 42 10.82 -5.00 -6.38
N ALA A 43 11.25 -4.23 -5.38
CA ALA A 43 12.61 -3.67 -5.36
C ALA A 43 13.69 -4.76 -5.21
N THR A 44 13.36 -5.86 -4.53
CA THR A 44 14.20 -7.06 -4.43
C THR A 44 13.40 -8.31 -4.84
N THR A 45 13.02 -9.15 -3.87
CA THR A 45 12.10 -10.27 -4.05
C THR A 45 10.75 -9.89 -3.47
N THR A 46 9.67 -10.45 -4.02
CA THR A 46 8.32 -10.18 -3.54
C THR A 46 8.20 -10.37 -2.03
N VAL A 47 8.70 -11.49 -1.49
CA VAL A 47 8.52 -11.85 -0.08
C VAL A 47 9.23 -10.88 0.87
N GLU A 48 10.45 -10.44 0.51
CA GLU A 48 11.22 -9.48 1.28
C GLU A 48 10.54 -8.09 1.31
N GLY A 49 9.88 -7.71 0.22
CA GLY A 49 9.18 -6.42 0.09
C GLY A 49 7.84 -6.32 0.84
N LEU A 50 7.26 -7.42 1.33
CA LEU A 50 5.92 -7.41 1.96
C LEU A 50 5.86 -6.80 3.37
N GLY A 51 6.91 -6.11 3.82
CA GLY A 51 6.92 -5.40 5.11
C GLY A 51 5.79 -4.36 5.24
N TRP A 52 5.51 -3.62 4.16
CA TRP A 52 4.46 -2.59 4.13
C TRP A 52 3.06 -3.19 4.38
N LEU A 53 2.79 -4.38 3.84
CA LEU A 53 1.49 -5.07 3.98
C LEU A 53 1.28 -5.49 5.43
N ARG A 54 2.31 -6.06 6.07
CA ARG A 54 2.23 -6.46 7.49
C ARG A 54 1.96 -5.26 8.41
N ALA A 55 2.57 -4.10 8.11
CA ALA A 55 2.32 -2.88 8.85
C ALA A 55 0.89 -2.36 8.66
N ALA A 56 0.36 -2.41 7.44
CA ALA A 56 -1.02 -2.06 7.12
C ALA A 56 -2.04 -2.98 7.83
N GLU A 57 -1.82 -4.30 7.79
CA GLU A 57 -2.67 -5.28 8.48
C GLU A 57 -2.67 -5.10 10.00
N ALA A 58 -1.51 -4.82 10.60
CA ALA A 58 -1.41 -4.54 12.03
C ALA A 58 -2.20 -3.28 12.42
N SER A 59 -2.16 -2.25 11.57
CA SER A 59 -2.89 -1.00 11.79
C SER A 59 -4.41 -1.19 11.66
N SER A 60 -4.87 -2.03 10.75
CA SER A 60 -6.30 -2.35 10.58
C SER A 60 -6.87 -3.17 11.75
N LYS A 61 -6.08 -4.03 12.40
CA LYS A 61 -6.53 -4.83 13.55
C LYS A 61 -6.62 -4.04 14.86
N ALA A 62 -5.98 -2.87 14.91
CA ALA A 62 -5.98 -2.00 16.09
C ALA A 62 -7.13 -0.97 16.08
N ALA A 63 -7.90 -0.88 14.99
CA ALA A 63 -9.05 0.00 14.79
C ALA A 63 -10.37 -0.77 14.91
#